data_AF-A0A2W5YHZ0-F1
#
_entry.id   AF-A0A2W5YHZ0-F1
#
_cell.length_a   1.000
_cell.length_b   1.000
_cell.length_c   1.000
_cell.angle_alpha   90.00
_cell.angle_beta   90.00
_cell.angle_gamma   90.00
#
_symmetry.space_group_name_H-M   'P 1'
#
loop_
_entity.id
_entity.type
_entity.pdbx_description
1 polymer ?
#
loop_
_entity_poly.entity_id
_entity_poly.type
_entity_poly.pdbx_seq_one_letter_code
_entity_poly.pdbx_strand_id
1 'polypeptide(L)'
;MAASARVPVHHAARSRFTRERLAQIYRTAFAKPGSERLFLSSLAFFLAFLVVRGITISIHANLGPFRNVTVGGTHIHHLVWGIFLLLFCGLGLLALGGPGARWFHSCSRLLAVGFGVGAALTLDEFELWLHLADLYWAPQGSGSIRAVLLFGSLLSVAGWGWPLTRLLLKEVAHSFRGEPAPSARHLSPP
;
A
#
# COMPACT_ATOMS: atom_id res chain seq x y z
N MET A 1 -45.42 2.60 -48.89
CA MET A 1 -44.40 1.54 -48.97
C MET A 1 -43.12 2.03 -48.30
N ALA A 2 -42.68 1.25 -47.30
CA ALA A 2 -41.38 1.20 -46.61
C ALA A 2 -40.64 2.49 -46.19
N ALA A 3 -40.64 2.70 -44.87
CA ALA A 3 -39.75 3.60 -44.14
C ALA A 3 -38.32 3.02 -44.06
N SER A 4 -37.31 3.84 -44.36
CA SER A 4 -35.91 3.54 -44.04
C SER A 4 -35.60 4.07 -42.64
N ALA A 5 -35.60 3.18 -41.66
CA ALA A 5 -35.29 3.48 -40.27
C ALA A 5 -33.78 3.71 -40.10
N ARG A 6 -33.43 4.84 -39.49
CA ARG A 6 -32.06 5.17 -39.08
C ARG A 6 -31.59 4.16 -38.03
N VAL A 7 -30.42 3.56 -38.26
CA VAL A 7 -29.72 2.71 -37.31
C VAL A 7 -29.29 3.56 -36.09
N PRO A 8 -29.68 3.21 -34.85
CA PRO A 8 -29.15 3.88 -33.68
C PRO A 8 -27.74 3.35 -33.40
N VAL A 9 -26.77 4.27 -33.44
CA VAL A 9 -25.38 3.99 -33.07
C VAL A 9 -25.34 3.84 -31.55
N HIS A 10 -25.12 2.61 -31.05
CA HIS A 10 -24.91 2.36 -29.63
C HIS A 10 -23.61 3.04 -29.19
N HIS A 11 -23.74 4.14 -28.45
CA HIS A 11 -22.63 4.77 -27.77
C HIS A 11 -22.03 3.79 -26.75
N ALA A 12 -20.77 3.42 -26.99
CA ALA A 12 -19.92 2.69 -26.07
C ALA A 12 -20.04 3.26 -24.65
N ALA A 13 -20.46 2.41 -23.71
CA ALA A 13 -20.46 2.71 -22.29
C ALA A 13 -19.00 2.83 -21.82
N ARG A 14 -18.42 4.02 -22.05
CA ARG A 14 -17.16 4.48 -21.47
C ARG A 14 -17.35 4.37 -19.97
N SER A 15 -16.76 3.33 -19.37
CA SER A 15 -16.84 3.09 -17.93
C SER A 15 -16.24 4.28 -17.19
N ARG A 16 -17.09 5.21 -16.74
CA ARG A 16 -16.65 6.23 -15.81
C ARG A 16 -16.16 5.51 -14.57
N PHE A 17 -14.91 5.79 -14.20
CA PHE A 17 -14.30 5.36 -12.95
C PHE A 17 -14.99 6.14 -11.81
N THR A 18 -16.22 5.75 -11.47
CA THR A 18 -17.02 6.45 -10.45
C THR A 18 -16.51 6.07 -9.07
N ARG A 19 -16.47 7.04 -8.13
CA ARG A 19 -16.08 6.81 -6.72
C ARG A 19 -16.86 5.65 -6.08
N GLU A 20 -18.11 5.48 -6.48
CA GLU A 20 -18.99 4.38 -6.06
C GLU A 20 -18.45 3.01 -6.45
N ARG A 21 -17.91 2.87 -7.66
CA ARG A 21 -17.36 1.61 -8.17
C ARG A 21 -16.05 1.25 -7.46
N LEU A 22 -15.19 2.24 -7.19
CA LEU A 22 -14.00 2.06 -6.35
C LEU A 22 -14.38 1.66 -4.93
N ALA A 23 -15.39 2.32 -4.33
CA ALA A 23 -15.88 1.99 -3.00
C ALA A 23 -16.51 0.59 -2.94
N GLN A 24 -17.11 0.10 -4.04
CA GLN A 24 -17.72 -1.23 -4.12
C GLN A 24 -16.66 -2.32 -4.30
N ILE A 25 -15.63 -2.09 -5.13
CA ILE A 25 -14.46 -2.98 -5.28
C ILE A 25 -13.69 -3.07 -3.97
N TYR A 26 -13.47 -1.95 -3.29
CA TYR A 26 -12.82 -1.91 -1.98
C TYR A 26 -13.59 -2.74 -0.95
N ARG A 27 -14.92 -2.55 -0.86
CA ARG A 27 -15.77 -3.28 0.09
C ARG A 27 -15.80 -4.80 -0.17
N THR A 28 -15.77 -5.22 -1.43
CA THR A 28 -15.77 -6.65 -1.78
C THR A 28 -14.40 -7.31 -1.63
N ALA A 29 -13.31 -6.60 -1.94
CA ALA A 29 -11.96 -7.10 -1.76
C ALA A 29 -11.55 -7.25 -0.28
N PHE A 30 -12.10 -6.40 0.61
CA PHE A 30 -11.75 -6.36 2.04
C PHE A 30 -12.89 -6.80 2.98
N ALA A 31 -13.77 -7.69 2.53
CA ALA A 31 -14.88 -8.21 3.34
C ALA A 31 -14.43 -9.02 4.59
N LYS A 32 -13.15 -9.41 4.69
CA LYS A 32 -12.60 -10.07 5.87
C LYS A 32 -12.12 -9.06 6.91
N PRO A 33 -12.53 -9.19 8.19
CA PRO A 33 -12.01 -8.37 9.27
C PRO A 33 -10.48 -8.47 9.34
N GLY A 34 -9.77 -7.36 9.11
CA GLY A 34 -8.31 -7.28 9.20
C GLY A 34 -7.55 -7.13 7.88
N SER A 35 -8.07 -7.64 6.76
CA SER A 35 -7.39 -7.52 5.45
C SER A 35 -7.27 -6.07 4.99
N GLU A 36 -8.29 -5.25 5.28
CA GLU A 36 -8.27 -3.81 5.01
C GLU A 36 -7.09 -3.10 5.70
N ARG A 37 -6.88 -3.40 6.99
CA ARG A 37 -5.84 -2.76 7.80
C ARG A 37 -4.45 -3.17 7.34
N LEU A 38 -4.26 -4.45 7.04
CA LEU A 38 -3.02 -4.94 6.48
C LEU A 38 -2.72 -4.31 5.12
N PHE A 39 -3.73 -4.14 4.26
CA PHE A 39 -3.58 -3.41 2.99
C PHE A 39 -3.16 -1.96 3.21
N LEU A 40 -3.85 -1.24 4.09
CA LEU A 40 -3.50 0.16 4.38
C LEU A 40 -2.08 0.26 4.95
N SER A 41 -1.69 -0.69 5.78
CA SER A 41 -0.35 -0.76 6.36
C SER A 41 0.74 -1.01 5.32
N SER A 42 0.57 -1.97 4.41
CA SER A 42 1.54 -2.22 3.33
C SER A 42 1.63 -1.05 2.36
N LEU A 43 0.50 -0.44 1.99
CA LEU A 43 0.52 0.73 1.12
C LEU A 43 1.27 1.90 1.78
N ALA A 44 0.97 2.18 3.04
CA ALA A 44 1.64 3.23 3.80
C ALA A 44 3.13 2.94 3.96
N PHE A 45 3.51 1.67 4.19
CA PHE A 45 4.90 1.23 4.31
C PHE A 45 5.71 1.56 3.04
N PHE A 46 5.26 1.12 1.87
CA PHE A 46 6.01 1.39 0.63
C PHE A 46 6.07 2.87 0.29
N LEU A 47 4.97 3.60 0.47
CA LEU A 47 4.95 5.05 0.22
C LEU A 47 5.92 5.78 1.14
N ALA A 48 5.89 5.48 2.44
CA ALA A 48 6.79 6.10 3.41
C ALA A 48 8.25 5.75 3.12
N PHE A 49 8.56 4.49 2.80
CA PHE A 49 9.90 4.06 2.44
C PHE A 49 10.43 4.83 1.22
N LEU A 50 9.64 4.91 0.14
CA LEU A 50 10.03 5.63 -1.08
C LEU A 50 10.24 7.12 -0.81
N VAL A 51 9.37 7.75 -0.02
CA VAL A 51 9.49 9.16 0.34
C VAL A 51 10.75 9.41 1.16
N VAL A 52 10.96 8.66 2.23
CA VAL A 52 12.13 8.82 3.11
C VAL A 52 13.41 8.55 2.33
N ARG A 53 13.48 7.45 1.58
CA ARG A 53 14.64 7.12 0.74
C ARG A 53 14.91 8.20 -0.30
N GLY A 54 13.86 8.73 -0.93
CA GLY A 54 13.95 9.84 -1.88
C GLY A 54 14.50 11.11 -1.24
N ILE A 55 14.04 11.45 -0.03
CA ILE A 55 14.57 12.58 0.75
C ILE A 55 16.05 12.36 1.07
N THR A 56 16.43 11.19 1.57
CA THR A 56 17.83 10.86 1.90
C THR A 56 18.73 10.97 0.67
N ILE A 57 18.33 10.41 -0.48
CA ILE A 57 19.07 10.55 -1.74
C ILE A 57 19.18 12.02 -2.15
N SER A 58 18.11 12.80 -1.99
CA SER A 58 18.11 14.23 -2.33
C SER A 58 19.06 15.04 -1.44
N ILE A 59 19.09 14.75 -0.13
CA ILE A 59 20.04 15.35 0.82
C ILE A 59 21.48 15.01 0.40
N HIS A 60 21.76 13.74 0.08
CA HIS A 60 23.09 13.31 -0.39
C HIS A 60 23.49 13.96 -1.73
N ALA A 61 22.53 14.22 -2.61
CA ALA A 61 22.74 14.91 -3.88
C ALA A 61 22.79 16.44 -3.75
N ASN A 62 22.67 17.00 -2.54
CA ASN A 62 22.52 18.45 -2.30
C ASN A 62 21.35 19.09 -3.07
N LEU A 63 20.29 18.33 -3.32
CA LEU A 63 19.10 18.77 -4.04
C LEU A 63 17.95 19.04 -3.05
N GLY A 64 17.51 20.30 -2.98
CA GLY A 64 16.35 20.75 -2.20
C GLY A 64 16.68 21.33 -0.82
N PRO A 65 15.66 21.81 -0.08
CA PRO A 65 15.83 22.48 1.22
C PRO A 65 16.00 21.52 2.40
N PHE A 66 16.06 20.21 2.14
CA PHE A 66 16.08 19.18 3.19
C PHE A 66 17.43 19.13 3.89
N ARG A 67 17.40 19.04 5.22
CA ARG A 67 18.58 18.92 6.06
C ARG A 67 18.36 17.82 7.09
N ASN A 68 19.48 17.26 7.53
CA ASN A 68 19.52 16.32 8.63
C ASN A 68 18.99 16.94 9.93
N VAL A 69 18.30 16.15 10.74
CA VAL A 69 17.79 16.58 12.05
C VAL A 69 18.88 16.35 13.10
N THR A 70 19.33 17.44 13.73
CA THR A 70 20.33 17.39 14.81
C THR A 70 19.79 18.08 16.06
N VAL A 71 19.90 17.43 17.21
CA VAL A 71 19.52 17.99 18.52
C VAL A 71 20.74 17.92 19.43
N GLY A 72 21.18 19.07 19.96
CA GLY A 72 22.32 19.12 20.88
C GLY A 72 23.66 18.65 20.27
N GLY A 73 23.82 18.73 18.95
CA GLY A 73 25.00 18.23 18.22
C GLY A 73 24.91 16.76 17.80
N THR A 74 23.88 16.01 18.22
CA THR A 74 23.67 14.62 17.85
C THR A 74 22.71 14.51 16.67
N HIS A 75 23.10 13.78 15.62
CA HIS A 75 22.21 13.45 14.50
C HIS A 75 21.18 12.42 14.93
N ILE A 76 19.90 12.77 14.79
CA ILE A 76 18.80 11.86 15.08
C ILE A 76 18.43 11.17 13.78
N HIS A 77 18.81 9.91 13.72
CA HIS A 77 18.38 8.94 12.73
C HIS A 77 16.85 8.87 12.70
N HIS A 78 16.28 8.92 11.51
CA HIS A 78 14.83 8.96 11.36
C HIS A 78 14.14 7.67 11.82
N LEU A 79 14.92 6.58 11.99
CA LEU A 79 14.46 5.35 12.60
C LEU A 79 13.90 5.56 14.02
N VAL A 80 14.44 6.52 14.80
CA VAL A 80 14.03 6.75 16.19
C VAL A 80 12.56 7.15 16.22
N TRP A 81 12.15 8.01 15.29
CA TRP A 81 10.75 8.39 15.11
C TRP A 81 9.89 7.20 14.66
N GLY A 82 10.44 6.31 13.82
CA GLY A 82 9.80 5.06 13.44
C GLY A 82 9.49 4.16 14.63
N ILE A 83 10.46 3.98 15.54
CA ILE A 83 10.29 3.18 16.77
C ILE A 83 9.21 3.77 17.66
N PHE A 84 9.24 5.08 17.92
CA PHE A 84 8.20 5.74 18.71
C PHE A 84 6.81 5.58 18.09
N LEU A 85 6.71 5.71 16.76
CA LEU A 85 5.46 5.54 16.04
C LEU A 85 4.94 4.09 16.14
N LEU A 86 5.83 3.10 16.02
CA LEU A 86 5.48 1.68 16.20
C LEU A 86 4.99 1.39 17.62
N LEU A 87 5.68 1.90 18.64
CA LEU A 87 5.27 1.75 20.04
C LEU A 87 3.90 2.39 20.29
N PHE A 88 3.68 3.61 19.79
CA PHE A 88 2.40 4.30 19.94
C PHE A 88 1.26 3.58 19.21
N CYS A 89 1.52 3.08 17.99
CA CYS A 89 0.52 2.30 17.25
C CYS A 89 0.21 0.97 17.93
N GLY A 90 1.22 0.28 18.46
CA GLY A 90 1.07 -0.96 19.22
C GLY A 90 0.25 -0.74 20.49
N LEU A 91 0.62 0.26 21.30
CA LEU A 91 -0.14 0.65 22.49
C LEU A 91 -1.57 1.06 22.15
N GLY A 92 -1.75 1.85 21.08
CA GLY A 92 -3.05 2.28 20.61
C GLY A 92 -3.93 1.11 20.18
N LEU A 93 -3.36 0.08 19.53
CA LEU A 93 -4.10 -1.14 19.17
C LEU A 93 -4.48 -1.98 20.39
N LEU A 94 -3.61 -2.07 21.40
CA LEU A 94 -3.90 -2.76 22.67
C LEU A 94 -4.98 -2.03 23.48
N ALA A 95 -4.97 -0.71 23.47
CA ALA A 95 -5.95 0.13 24.15
C ALA A 95 -7.27 0.25 23.37
N LEU A 96 -7.27 -0.08 22.07
CA LEU A 96 -8.46 0.01 21.25
C LEU A 96 -9.43 -1.11 21.64
N GLY A 97 -10.65 -0.73 22.04
CA GLY A 97 -11.71 -1.69 22.35
C GLY A 97 -12.11 -2.58 21.17
N GLY A 98 -13.13 -3.43 21.37
CA GLY A 98 -13.62 -4.32 20.31
C GLY A 98 -14.38 -3.60 19.17
N PRO A 99 -14.82 -4.34 18.13
CA PRO A 99 -15.54 -3.81 16.98
C PRO A 99 -16.80 -2.99 17.30
N GLY A 100 -17.40 -3.18 18.48
CA GLY A 100 -18.55 -2.39 18.95
C GLY A 100 -18.20 -0.99 19.46
N ALA A 101 -16.92 -0.63 19.60
CA ALA A 101 -16.53 0.70 20.05
C ALA A 101 -16.76 1.76 18.97
N ARG A 102 -17.32 2.91 19.34
CA ARG A 102 -17.72 4.01 18.43
C ARG A 102 -16.64 4.41 17.41
N TRP A 103 -15.38 4.38 17.82
CA TRP A 103 -14.24 4.83 17.01
C TRP A 103 -13.38 3.69 16.46
N PHE A 104 -13.77 2.43 16.66
CA PHE A 104 -12.94 1.27 16.33
C PHE A 104 -12.45 1.28 14.88
N HIS A 105 -13.35 1.48 13.92
CA HIS A 105 -13.01 1.41 12.50
C HIS A 105 -12.05 2.53 12.07
N SER A 106 -12.28 3.77 12.51
CA SER A 106 -11.42 4.91 12.16
C SER A 106 -10.05 4.80 12.85
N CYS A 107 -10.04 4.55 14.16
CA CYS A 107 -8.79 4.42 14.92
C CYS A 107 -7.95 3.24 14.44
N SER A 108 -8.55 2.07 14.20
CA SER A 108 -7.81 0.89 13.74
C SER A 108 -7.18 1.07 12.35
N ARG A 109 -7.79 1.87 11.46
CA ARG A 109 -7.20 2.24 10.16
C ARG A 109 -6.02 3.21 10.34
N LEU A 110 -6.20 4.23 11.17
CA LEU A 110 -5.15 5.20 11.49
C LEU A 110 -3.92 4.50 12.11
N LEU A 111 -4.14 3.61 13.06
CA LEU A 111 -3.08 2.83 13.70
C LEU A 111 -2.40 1.89 12.70
N ALA A 112 -3.13 1.31 11.75
CA ALA A 112 -2.55 0.45 10.71
C ALA A 112 -1.67 1.24 9.72
N VAL A 113 -2.10 2.43 9.31
CA VAL A 113 -1.29 3.35 8.50
C VAL A 113 -0.07 3.79 9.28
N GLY A 114 -0.23 4.23 10.52
CA GLY A 114 0.86 4.64 11.39
C GLY A 114 1.89 3.53 11.62
N PHE A 115 1.42 2.30 11.80
CA PHE A 115 2.29 1.13 11.90
C PHE A 115 3.12 0.91 10.62
N GLY A 116 2.48 1.02 9.45
CA GLY A 116 3.18 0.89 8.16
C GLY A 116 4.25 1.96 7.97
N VAL A 117 3.93 3.22 8.29
CA VAL A 117 4.89 4.33 8.27
C VAL A 117 6.03 4.07 9.25
N GLY A 118 5.73 3.71 10.50
CA GLY A 118 6.74 3.46 11.54
C GLY A 118 7.70 2.34 11.14
N ALA A 119 7.18 1.24 10.60
CA ALA A 119 7.99 0.14 10.09
C ALA A 119 8.90 0.57 8.94
N ALA A 120 8.43 1.42 8.02
CA ALA A 120 9.23 1.92 6.92
C ALA A 120 10.40 2.79 7.40
N LEU A 121 10.12 3.73 8.32
CA LEU A 121 11.16 4.58 8.92
C LEU A 121 12.19 3.75 9.68
N THR A 122 11.75 2.73 10.42
CA THR A 122 12.66 1.87 11.18
C THR A 122 13.53 0.99 10.26
N LEU A 123 12.97 0.47 9.16
CA LEU A 123 13.70 -0.43 8.27
C LEU A 123 14.58 0.27 7.23
N ASP A 124 14.38 1.57 6.97
CA ASP A 124 15.18 2.31 5.99
C ASP A 124 16.68 2.35 6.37
N GLU A 125 16.99 2.38 7.66
CA GLU A 125 18.36 2.36 8.21
C GLU A 125 18.68 1.03 8.92
N PHE A 126 17.97 -0.05 8.58
CA PHE A 126 18.14 -1.36 9.21
C PHE A 126 19.60 -1.84 9.24
N GLU A 127 20.35 -1.63 8.16
CA GLU A 127 21.75 -2.02 8.07
C GLU A 127 22.67 -1.27 9.06
N LEU A 128 22.34 -0.03 9.40
CA LEU A 128 23.11 0.80 10.34
C LEU A 128 23.06 0.23 11.76
N TRP A 129 21.91 -0.31 12.19
CA TRP A 129 21.76 -0.87 13.52
C TRP A 129 22.20 -2.34 13.60
N LEU A 130 22.10 -3.08 12.50
CA LEU A 130 22.61 -4.46 12.43
C LEU A 130 24.14 -4.51 12.51
N HIS A 131 24.82 -3.49 11.97
CA HIS A 131 26.29 -3.40 11.94
C HIS A 131 26.82 -2.18 12.70
N LEU A 132 26.26 -1.92 13.89
CA LEU A 132 26.55 -0.73 14.71
C LEU A 132 28.04 -0.51 15.08
N ALA A 133 28.93 -1.47 14.76
CA ALA A 133 30.38 -1.41 15.00
C ALA A 133 31.25 -1.68 13.76
N ASP A 134 30.73 -2.30 12.69
CA ASP A 134 31.55 -2.74 11.56
C ASP A 134 31.13 -2.01 10.28
N LEU A 135 32.11 -1.33 9.67
CA LEU A 135 32.15 -0.87 8.28
C LEU A 135 31.80 0.62 8.03
N TYR A 136 32.84 1.43 8.21
CA TYR A 136 33.10 2.62 7.38
C TYR A 136 33.26 2.28 5.87
N TRP A 137 33.21 0.99 5.47
CA TRP A 137 33.72 0.49 4.18
C TRP A 137 32.86 -0.56 3.44
N ALA A 138 31.60 -0.78 3.83
CA ALA A 138 30.68 -1.63 3.07
C ALA A 138 29.74 -0.77 2.21
N PRO A 139 29.22 -1.26 1.06
CA PRO A 139 28.24 -0.53 0.27
C PRO A 139 27.00 -0.23 1.12
N GLN A 140 26.92 0.98 1.69
CA GLN A 140 25.85 1.35 2.62
C GLN A 140 24.49 1.31 1.92
N GLY A 141 23.56 0.48 2.42
CA GLY A 141 22.15 0.47 2.03
C GLY A 141 21.62 -0.84 1.44
N SER A 142 22.47 -1.84 1.17
CA SER A 142 22.02 -3.13 0.59
C SER A 142 21.23 -3.99 1.58
N GLY A 143 21.57 -3.95 2.86
CA GLY A 143 20.88 -4.67 3.92
C GLY A 143 19.49 -4.11 4.19
N SER A 144 19.37 -2.79 4.22
CA SER A 144 18.08 -2.11 4.39
C SER A 144 17.11 -2.42 3.26
N ILE A 145 17.56 -2.41 2.01
CA ILE A 145 16.71 -2.75 0.85
C ILE A 145 16.20 -4.18 0.97
N ARG A 146 17.06 -5.15 1.34
CA ARG A 146 16.65 -6.55 1.52
C ARG A 146 15.63 -6.71 2.64
N ALA A 147 15.83 -6.05 3.77
CA ALA A 147 14.90 -6.09 4.90
C ALA A 147 13.54 -5.49 4.54
N VAL A 148 13.54 -4.33 3.87
CA VAL A 148 12.33 -3.66 3.38
C VAL A 148 11.58 -4.52 2.36
N LEU A 149 12.27 -5.13 1.41
CA LEU A 149 11.65 -6.02 0.42
C LEU A 149 11.07 -7.27 1.08
N LEU A 150 11.79 -7.90 2.02
CA LEU A 150 11.30 -9.07 2.73
C LEU A 150 10.05 -8.75 3.55
N PHE A 151 10.12 -7.73 4.40
CA PHE A 151 9.00 -7.32 5.25
C PHE A 151 7.82 -6.82 4.42
N GLY A 152 8.08 -5.96 3.43
CA GLY A 152 7.05 -5.45 2.52
C GLY A 152 6.37 -6.56 1.72
N SER A 153 7.12 -7.58 1.30
CA SER A 153 6.55 -8.78 0.64
C SER A 153 5.67 -9.56 1.58
N LEU A 154 6.10 -9.82 2.81
CA LEU A 154 5.31 -10.53 3.82
C LEU A 154 4.02 -9.77 4.16
N LEU A 155 4.13 -8.46 4.38
CA LEU A 155 2.99 -7.59 4.69
C LEU A 155 1.99 -7.52 3.52
N SER A 156 2.50 -7.45 2.28
CA SER A 156 1.70 -7.52 1.06
C SER A 156 0.97 -8.86 0.93
N VAL A 157 1.67 -9.96 1.17
CA VAL A 157 1.08 -11.30 1.12
C VAL A 157 -0.05 -11.43 2.14
N ALA A 158 0.19 -10.97 3.36
CA ALA A 158 -0.79 -10.98 4.45
C ALA A 158 -2.00 -10.05 4.18
N GLY A 159 -1.77 -8.87 3.59
CA GLY A 159 -2.82 -7.88 3.36
C GLY A 159 -3.68 -8.12 2.13
N TRP A 160 -3.06 -8.53 1.02
CA TRP A 160 -3.75 -8.63 -0.27
C TRP A 160 -3.25 -9.76 -1.17
N GLY A 161 -2.20 -10.50 -0.77
CA GLY A 161 -1.54 -11.49 -1.61
C GLY A 161 -2.44 -12.63 -2.09
N TRP A 162 -3.47 -13.01 -1.34
CA TRP A 162 -4.36 -14.11 -1.77
C TRP A 162 -5.50 -13.67 -2.70
N PRO A 163 -6.23 -12.56 -2.44
CA PRO A 163 -7.29 -12.10 -3.35
C PRO A 163 -6.73 -11.44 -4.62
N LEU A 164 -5.63 -10.68 -4.52
CA LEU A 164 -5.07 -9.91 -5.64
C LEU A 164 -4.37 -10.81 -6.66
N THR A 165 -3.58 -11.78 -6.22
CA THR A 165 -2.92 -12.74 -7.13
C THR A 165 -3.94 -13.52 -7.94
N ARG A 166 -5.09 -13.88 -7.36
CA ARG A 166 -6.19 -14.55 -8.07
C ARG A 166 -6.85 -13.67 -9.13
N LEU A 167 -6.92 -12.35 -8.91
CA LEU A 167 -7.48 -11.40 -9.88
C LEU A 167 -6.49 -11.12 -11.02
N LEU A 168 -5.21 -10.91 -10.69
CA LEU A 168 -4.14 -10.77 -11.69
C LEU A 168 -3.96 -12.04 -12.52
N LEU A 169 -3.98 -13.23 -11.92
CA LEU A 169 -3.93 -14.49 -12.66
C LEU A 169 -5.12 -14.65 -13.60
N LYS A 170 -6.32 -14.24 -13.18
CA LYS A 170 -7.51 -14.30 -14.04
C LYS A 170 -7.41 -13.34 -15.22
N GLU A 171 -6.93 -12.12 -15.00
CA GLU A 171 -6.77 -11.11 -16.06
C GLU A 171 -5.67 -11.51 -17.07
N VAL A 172 -4.55 -12.01 -16.55
CA VAL A 172 -3.46 -12.53 -17.37
C VAL A 172 -3.91 -13.78 -18.13
N ALA A 173 -4.59 -14.72 -17.47
CA ALA A 173 -5.13 -15.92 -18.13
C ALA A 173 -6.28 -15.62 -19.11
N HIS A 174 -6.97 -14.49 -18.98
CA HIS A 174 -7.90 -13.98 -19.98
C HIS A 174 -7.15 -13.38 -21.18
N SER A 175 -6.11 -12.59 -20.92
CA SER A 175 -5.26 -11.98 -21.96
C SER A 175 -4.53 -13.02 -22.82
N PHE A 176 -4.14 -14.16 -22.22
CA PHE A 176 -3.55 -15.29 -22.93
C PHE A 176 -4.57 -16.21 -23.62
N ARG A 177 -5.85 -16.19 -23.22
CA ARG A 177 -6.88 -17.05 -23.84
C ARG A 177 -7.47 -16.48 -25.12
N GLY A 178 -7.28 -15.19 -25.41
CA GLY A 178 -7.82 -14.57 -26.64
C GLY A 178 -9.34 -14.73 -26.80
N GLU A 179 -10.05 -15.02 -25.72
CA GLU A 179 -11.50 -15.24 -25.75
C GLU A 179 -12.20 -13.88 -25.76
N PRO A 180 -12.91 -13.52 -26.84
CA PRO A 180 -13.67 -12.27 -26.88
C PRO A 180 -14.68 -12.26 -25.73
N ALA A 181 -14.85 -11.08 -25.12
CA ALA A 181 -15.80 -10.88 -24.03
C ALA A 181 -17.17 -11.50 -24.37
N PRO A 182 -17.84 -12.19 -23.43
CA PRO A 182 -19.09 -12.87 -23.72
C PRO A 182 -20.08 -11.85 -24.28
N SER A 183 -20.39 -11.98 -25.57
CA SER A 183 -21.35 -11.11 -26.21
C SER A 183 -22.69 -11.29 -25.51
N ALA A 184 -23.31 -10.17 -25.13
CA ALA A 184 -24.65 -10.11 -24.55
C ALA A 184 -25.72 -10.57 -25.56
N ARG A 185 -25.71 -11.86 -25.88
CA ARG A 185 -26.69 -12.56 -26.71
C ARG A 185 -27.20 -13.73 -25.90
N HIS A 186 -28.06 -13.45 -24.92
CA HIS A 186 -29.09 -14.35 -24.39
C HIS A 186 -29.85 -13.66 -23.25
N LEU A 187 -30.48 -12.53 -23.56
CA LEU A 187 -31.60 -12.00 -22.78
C LEU A 187 -32.59 -11.37 -23.77
N SER A 188 -33.34 -12.23 -24.44
CA SER A 188 -34.65 -11.88 -24.98
C SER A 188 -35.68 -12.46 -24.01
N PRO A 189 -36.46 -11.63 -23.31
CA PRO A 189 -37.70 -12.07 -22.68
C PRO A 189 -38.93 -11.40 -23.34
N PRO A 190 -40.13 -11.96 -23.15
CA PRO A 190 -40.55 -13.36 -23.13
C PRO A 190 -41.08 -13.85 -24.49
#